data_AF-A0AAN9LRF3-F1
#
_entry.id   AF-A0AAN9LRF3-F1
#
_cell.length_a   1.000
_cell.length_b   1.000
_cell.length_c   1.000
_cell.angle_alpha   90.00
_cell.angle_beta   90.00
_cell.angle_gamma   90.00
#
_symmetry.space_group_name_H-M   'P 1'
#
loop_
_entity.id
_entity.type
_entity.pdbx_description
1 polymer ?
#
loop_
_entity_poly.entity_id
_entity_poly.type
_entity_poly.pdbx_seq_one_letter_code
_entity_poly.pdbx_strand_id
1 'polypeptide(L)'
;MKLSILFVTCALFALLGDTYGRVHYCSKAITLHGLCPTGISRKACFQEFIAEYGVNSMPHNVTCTDVPHQRPSDRQCSGLILCH
;
A
#
# COMPACT_ATOMS: atom_id res chain seq x y z
N MET A 1 39.04 13.30 23.06
CA MET A 1 38.55 13.24 21.66
C MET A 1 37.67 12.02 21.34
N LYS A 2 37.91 10.83 21.92
CA LYS A 2 37.09 9.62 21.64
C LYS A 2 35.64 9.69 22.15
N LEU A 3 35.39 10.32 23.31
CA LEU A 3 34.04 10.46 23.88
C LEU A 3 33.14 11.36 23.01
N SER A 4 33.67 12.47 22.52
CA SER A 4 32.93 13.47 21.76
C SER A 4 32.36 12.91 20.45
N ILE A 5 33.11 12.03 19.78
CA ILE A 5 32.67 11.36 18.56
C ILE A 5 31.50 10.42 18.88
N LEU A 6 31.56 9.71 20.00
CA LEU A 6 30.51 8.78 20.43
C LEU A 6 29.18 9.50 20.70
N PHE A 7 29.24 10.67 21.35
CA PHE A 7 28.06 11.52 21.56
C PHE A 7 27.48 12.05 20.26
N VAL A 8 28.33 12.49 19.32
CA VAL A 8 27.88 13.00 18.01
C VAL A 8 27.23 11.88 17.19
N THR A 9 27.79 10.67 17.19
CA THR A 9 27.18 9.53 16.50
C THR A 9 25.84 9.14 17.11
N CYS A 10 25.75 9.05 18.45
CA CYS A 10 24.49 8.72 19.13
C CYS A 10 23.41 9.79 18.89
N ALA A 11 23.78 11.07 18.89
CA ALA A 11 22.86 12.15 18.60
C ALA A 11 22.33 12.06 17.16
N LEU A 12 23.20 11.74 16.19
CA LEU A 12 22.79 11.54 14.80
C LEU A 12 21.78 10.39 14.67
N PHE A 13 22.07 9.24 15.29
CA PHE A 13 21.17 8.07 15.25
C PHE A 13 19.82 8.35 15.92
N ALA A 14 19.79 9.10 17.01
CA ALA A 14 18.53 9.49 17.66
C ALA A 14 17.69 10.42 16.77
N LEU A 15 18.31 11.42 16.13
CA LEU A 15 17.64 12.34 15.20
C LEU A 15 17.11 11.63 13.94
N LEU A 16 17.83 10.60 13.46
CA LEU A 16 17.43 9.81 12.30
C LEU A 16 16.33 8.79 12.66
N GLY A 17 16.32 8.25 13.89
CA GLY A 17 15.31 7.27 14.31
C GLY A 17 13.87 7.81 14.25
N ASP A 18 13.66 9.08 14.60
CA ASP A 18 12.33 9.70 14.56
C ASP A 18 11.86 10.05 13.15
N THR A 19 12.78 10.23 12.19
CA THR A 19 12.44 10.56 10.79
C THR A 19 12.24 9.32 9.92
N TYR A 20 12.89 8.21 10.25
CA TYR A 20 12.81 6.93 9.52
C TYR A 20 12.04 5.89 10.33
N GLY A 21 10.73 6.04 10.51
CA GLY A 21 10.02 5.04 11.32
C GLY A 21 8.50 4.93 11.19
N ARG A 22 7.79 5.94 10.69
CA ARG A 22 6.33 5.85 10.59
C ARG A 22 5.89 5.48 9.19
N VAL A 23 5.78 4.16 9.00
CA VAL A 23 5.10 3.60 7.84
C VAL A 23 3.61 3.86 7.99
N HIS A 24 3.07 4.76 7.17
CA HIS A 24 1.64 5.02 7.11
C HIS A 24 1.00 4.19 5.99
N TYR A 25 -0.06 3.47 6.31
CA TYR A 25 -0.87 2.76 5.32
C TYR A 25 -2.17 3.53 5.11
N CYS A 26 -2.57 3.73 3.87
CA CYS A 26 -3.92 4.22 3.56
C CYS A 26 -4.71 3.20 2.76
N SER A 27 -6.02 3.20 3.01
CA SER A 27 -6.98 2.49 2.19
C SER A 27 -7.14 3.20 0.86
N LYS A 28 -7.03 2.43 -0.22
CA LYS A 28 -7.34 2.85 -1.59
C LYS A 28 -8.27 1.81 -2.21
N ALA A 29 -9.08 2.27 -3.16
CA ALA A 29 -9.98 1.42 -3.90
C ALA A 29 -9.98 1.83 -5.37
N ILE A 30 -10.01 0.83 -6.24
CA ILE A 30 -10.13 0.99 -7.69
C ILE A 30 -11.40 0.28 -8.14
N THR A 31 -12.16 0.94 -9.00
CA THR A 31 -13.34 0.37 -9.63
C THR A 31 -12.97 -0.07 -11.03
N LEU A 32 -13.17 -1.35 -11.31
CA LEU A 32 -12.81 -2.00 -12.56
C LEU A 32 -14.06 -2.60 -13.16
N HIS A 33 -14.05 -2.70 -14.48
CA HIS A 33 -15.14 -3.34 -15.18
C HIS A 33 -15.12 -4.86 -15.01
N GLY A 34 -16.31 -5.47 -14.97
CA GLY A 34 -16.50 -6.91 -14.81
C GLY A 34 -16.64 -7.38 -13.36
N LEU A 35 -16.81 -8.70 -13.20
CA LEU A 35 -17.00 -9.35 -11.90
C LEU A 35 -15.66 -9.82 -11.30
N CYS A 36 -15.64 -10.00 -9.98
CA CYS A 36 -14.53 -10.56 -9.24
C CYS A 36 -14.25 -12.01 -9.68
N PRO A 37 -13.04 -12.32 -10.17
CA PRO A 37 -12.76 -13.66 -10.69
C PRO A 37 -12.69 -14.69 -9.55
N THR A 38 -13.41 -15.79 -9.70
CA THR A 38 -13.46 -16.87 -8.69
C THR A 38 -12.08 -17.51 -8.49
N GLY A 39 -11.67 -17.67 -7.24
CA GLY A 39 -10.38 -18.31 -6.87
C GLY A 39 -9.12 -17.46 -7.07
N ILE A 40 -9.14 -16.42 -7.92
CA ILE A 40 -7.96 -15.58 -8.21
C ILE A 40 -8.18 -14.07 -8.00
N SER A 41 -9.32 -13.67 -7.44
CA SER A 41 -9.70 -12.26 -7.17
C SER A 41 -8.60 -11.43 -6.52
N ARG A 42 -7.92 -11.95 -5.49
CA ARG A 42 -6.82 -11.23 -4.83
C ARG A 42 -5.65 -10.96 -5.77
N LYS A 43 -5.23 -11.96 -6.53
CA LYS A 43 -4.08 -11.84 -7.44
C LYS A 43 -4.39 -10.89 -8.58
N ALA A 44 -5.60 -10.99 -9.14
CA ALA A 44 -6.08 -10.08 -10.17
C ALA A 44 -6.09 -8.63 -9.65
N CYS A 45 -6.78 -8.37 -8.53
CA CYS A 45 -6.79 -7.03 -7.93
C CYS A 45 -5.39 -6.51 -7.57
N PHE A 46 -4.50 -7.37 -7.09
CA PHE A 46 -3.11 -6.99 -6.78
C PHE A 46 -2.36 -6.49 -8.03
N GLN A 47 -2.50 -7.19 -9.17
CA GLN A 47 -1.88 -6.76 -10.42
C GLN A 47 -2.45 -5.43 -10.92
N GLU A 48 -3.77 -5.24 -10.82
CA GLU A 48 -4.45 -4.00 -11.21
C GLU A 48 -4.02 -2.82 -10.32
N PHE A 49 -3.88 -3.04 -9.00
CA PHE A 49 -3.36 -2.01 -8.08
C PHE A 49 -1.93 -1.58 -8.42
N ILE A 50 -1.06 -2.54 -8.78
CA ILE A 50 0.31 -2.22 -9.20
C ILE A 50 0.31 -1.47 -10.53
N ALA A 51 -0.60 -1.83 -11.45
CA ALA A 51 -0.74 -1.12 -12.72
C ALA A 51 -1.19 0.33 -12.52
N GLU A 52 -2.12 0.57 -11.58
CA GLU A 52 -2.69 1.91 -11.33
C GLU A 52 -1.76 2.81 -10.50
N TYR A 53 -1.19 2.29 -9.41
CA TYR A 53 -0.41 3.09 -8.44
C TYR A 53 1.10 2.91 -8.56
N GLY A 54 1.56 1.91 -9.31
CA GLY A 54 2.98 1.60 -9.52
C GLY A 54 3.53 0.56 -8.53
N VAL A 55 4.73 0.05 -8.85
CA VAL A 55 5.39 -1.06 -8.12
C VAL A 55 5.72 -0.70 -6.66
N ASN A 56 5.89 0.58 -6.36
CA ASN A 56 6.18 1.06 -5.00
C ASN A 56 4.94 1.08 -4.10
N SER A 57 3.75 0.91 -4.65
CA SER A 57 2.48 0.93 -3.93
C SER A 57 2.00 -0.49 -3.63
N MET A 58 2.93 -1.37 -3.22
CA MET A 58 2.67 -2.78 -2.90
C MET A 58 1.44 -2.89 -2.00
N PRO A 59 0.29 -3.36 -2.51
CA PRO A 59 -0.95 -3.31 -1.77
C PRO A 59 -1.05 -4.49 -0.81
N HIS A 60 -1.39 -4.21 0.44
CA HIS A 60 -1.66 -5.19 1.49
C HIS A 60 -3.16 -5.37 1.68
N ASN A 61 -3.56 -6.55 2.16
CA ASN A 61 -4.96 -6.87 2.48
C ASN A 61 -5.94 -6.59 1.33
N VAL A 62 -5.58 -7.02 0.12
CA VAL A 62 -6.39 -6.79 -1.07
C VAL A 62 -7.67 -7.61 -1.03
N THR A 63 -8.80 -6.96 -1.29
CA THR A 63 -10.12 -7.58 -1.40
C THR A 63 -10.78 -7.21 -2.73
N CYS A 64 -11.68 -8.06 -3.19
CA CYS A 64 -12.51 -7.82 -4.37
C CYS A 64 -13.97 -7.95 -3.95
N THR A 65 -14.79 -6.97 -4.33
CA THR A 65 -16.22 -6.95 -4.07
C THR A 65 -16.96 -6.59 -5.35
N ASP A 66 -17.91 -7.43 -5.75
CA ASP A 66 -18.81 -7.12 -6.86
C ASP A 66 -19.74 -5.97 -6.47
N VAL A 67 -19.94 -5.01 -7.38
CA VAL A 67 -20.81 -3.84 -7.19
C VAL A 67 -22.09 -4.07 -8.01
N PRO A 68 -23.20 -4.51 -7.39
CA PRO A 68 -24.36 -5.05 -8.10
C PRO A 68 -25.24 -4.03 -8.83
N HIS A 69 -24.86 -2.75 -8.91
CA HIS A 69 -25.74 -1.66 -9.34
C HIS A 69 -25.28 -0.84 -10.56
N GLN A 70 -24.16 -1.17 -11.19
CA GLN A 70 -23.74 -0.58 -12.45
C GLN A 70 -23.78 -1.66 -13.53
N ARG A 71 -24.47 -1.38 -14.65
CA ARG A 71 -24.36 -2.20 -15.87
C ARG A 71 -23.38 -1.51 -16.81
N PRO A 72 -22.41 -2.24 -17.36
CA PRO A 72 -22.05 -3.64 -17.04
C PRO A 72 -21.49 -3.79 -15.61
N SER A 73 -21.61 -4.98 -15.02
CA SER A 73 -21.24 -5.28 -13.61
C SER A 73 -19.83 -4.78 -13.31
N ASP A 74 -19.70 -3.86 -12.37
CA ASP A 74 -18.40 -3.37 -11.91
C ASP A 74 -17.95 -4.15 -10.67
N ARG A 75 -16.63 -4.24 -10.50
CA ARG A 75 -15.99 -4.77 -9.30
C ARG A 75 -15.14 -3.69 -8.67
N GLN A 76 -15.12 -3.68 -7.35
CA GLN A 76 -14.22 -2.83 -6.59
C GLN A 76 -13.11 -3.69 -6.00
N CYS A 77 -11.86 -3.33 -6.30
CA CYS A 77 -10.71 -3.85 -5.61
C CYS A 77 -10.31 -2.83 -4.54
N SER A 78 -10.18 -3.26 -3.29
CA SER A 78 -9.74 -2.41 -2.17
C SER A 78 -8.46 -2.96 -1.57
N GLY A 79 -7.57 -2.10 -1.10
CA GLY A 79 -6.28 -2.50 -0.51
C GLY A 79 -5.62 -1.38 0.29
N LEU A 80 -4.64 -1.76 1.10
CA LEU A 80 -3.82 -0.84 1.90
C LEU A 80 -2.49 -0.61 1.21
N ILE A 81 -2.18 0.62 0.84
CA ILE A 81 -0.88 0.98 0.25
C ILE A 81 -0.08 1.87 1.19
N LEU A 82 1.24 1.89 1.01
CA LEU A 82 2.12 2.85 1.67
C LEU A 82 1.75 4.27 1.24
N CYS A 83 1.55 5.13 2.22
CA CYS A 83 1.31 6.56 2.03
C CYS A 83 2.57 7.34 2.34
N HIS A 84 2.91 8.22 1.41
CA HIS A 84 3.95 9.25 1.57
C HIS A 84 3.32 10.57 2.00
#